data_AF-A0A0S6W933-F1
#
_entry.id   AF-A0A0S6W933-F1
#
_cell.length_a   1.000
_cell.length_b   1.000
_cell.length_c   1.000
_cell.angle_alpha   90.00
_cell.angle_beta   90.00
_cell.angle_gamma   90.00
#
_symmetry.space_group_name_H-M   'P 1'
#
loop_
_entity.id
_entity.type
_entity.pdbx_description
1 polymer ?
#
loop_
_entity_poly.entity_id
_entity_poly.type
_entity_poly.pdbx_seq_one_letter_code
_entity_poly.pdbx_strand_id
1 'polypeptide(L)'
;MIYTIPPEFILNYQADTPLEDMIAPTSIWCFPVLVNGESCTLLMVDLMDGVWKALGIGSSGIAKQWAAVNRVRYSAEGYTTRFVRIFQATADFVILSHRTAASKMIPLESARATLELDRIGEKYAPSKIIPDLQQTVRENLEASKSFILSLSDFENLLDNQSE
;
A
#
# COMPACT_ATOMS: atom_id res chain seq x y z
N MET A 1 4.24 -11.13 3.45
CA MET A 1 4.14 -10.63 2.07
C MET A 1 3.28 -9.38 2.06
N ILE A 2 3.67 -8.36 1.28
CA ILE A 2 2.86 -7.16 1.06
C ILE A 2 1.87 -7.45 -0.07
N TYR A 3 0.64 -6.98 0.09
CA TYR A 3 -0.35 -6.94 -0.98
C TYR A 3 -0.48 -5.51 -1.52
N THR A 4 -1.05 -5.37 -2.71
CA THR A 4 -1.35 -4.07 -3.32
C THR A 4 -2.77 -4.08 -3.87
N ILE A 5 -3.30 -2.89 -4.15
CA ILE A 5 -4.43 -2.73 -5.06
C ILE A 5 -3.88 -2.02 -6.30
N PRO A 6 -3.87 -2.68 -7.47
CA PRO A 6 -3.39 -2.05 -8.70
C PRO A 6 -4.19 -0.77 -9.04
N PRO A 7 -3.56 0.26 -9.62
CA PRO A 7 -4.19 1.55 -9.86
C PRO A 7 -5.48 1.48 -10.67
N GLU A 8 -5.53 0.59 -11.66
CA GLU A 8 -6.70 0.38 -12.51
C GLU A 8 -7.93 -0.05 -11.70
N PHE A 9 -7.75 -0.81 -10.62
CA PHE A 9 -8.86 -1.19 -9.75
C PHE A 9 -9.33 -0.01 -8.90
N ILE A 10 -8.41 0.82 -8.39
CA ILE A 10 -8.79 2.04 -7.67
C ILE A 10 -9.55 3.00 -8.60
N LEU A 11 -8.99 3.29 -9.78
CA LEU A 11 -9.53 4.27 -10.72
C LEU A 11 -10.90 3.86 -11.30
N ASN A 12 -11.17 2.56 -11.42
CA ASN A 12 -12.43 2.04 -11.94
C ASN A 12 -13.37 1.52 -10.84
N TYR A 13 -13.05 1.77 -9.57
CA TYR A 13 -13.83 1.29 -8.44
C TYR A 13 -15.31 1.69 -8.53
N GLN A 14 -16.19 0.73 -8.25
CA GLN A 14 -17.62 0.93 -8.04
C GLN A 14 -18.00 0.46 -6.64
N ALA A 15 -19.02 1.05 -6.02
CA ALA A 15 -19.37 0.77 -4.62
C ALA A 15 -19.61 -0.72 -4.31
N ASP A 16 -20.09 -1.47 -5.30
CA ASP A 16 -20.42 -2.90 -5.18
C ASP A 16 -19.25 -3.82 -5.57
N THR A 17 -18.11 -3.28 -5.98
CA THR A 17 -16.92 -4.08 -6.29
C THR A 17 -16.38 -4.73 -5.02
N PRO A 18 -16.30 -6.08 -4.94
CA PRO A 18 -15.71 -6.75 -3.79
C PRO A 18 -14.23 -6.40 -3.64
N LEU A 19 -13.82 -6.03 -2.44
CA LEU A 19 -12.44 -5.60 -2.18
C LEU A 19 -11.43 -6.74 -2.44
N GLU A 20 -11.83 -7.98 -2.18
CA GLU A 20 -11.04 -9.19 -2.40
C GLU A 20 -10.57 -9.32 -3.86
N ASP A 21 -11.41 -8.91 -4.80
CA ASP A 21 -11.16 -9.02 -6.24
C ASP A 21 -10.17 -7.96 -6.74
N MET A 22 -9.93 -6.93 -5.93
CA MET A 22 -9.02 -5.82 -6.24
C MET A 22 -7.61 -6.04 -5.65
N ILE A 23 -7.46 -6.95 -4.69
CA ILE A 23 -6.19 -7.15 -3.98
C ILE A 23 -5.30 -8.12 -4.75
N ALA A 24 -4.12 -7.64 -5.13
CA ALA A 24 -3.10 -8.44 -5.80
C ALA A 24 -1.91 -8.72 -4.86
N PRO A 25 -1.30 -9.92 -4.91
CA PRO A 25 -0.04 -10.17 -4.23
C PRO A 25 1.10 -9.38 -4.90
N THR A 26 2.10 -9.00 -4.12
CA THR A 26 3.38 -8.49 -4.64
C THR A 26 4.47 -9.54 -4.44
N SER A 27 5.61 -9.39 -5.12
CA SER A 27 6.82 -10.16 -4.82
C SER A 27 7.53 -9.69 -3.53
N ILE A 28 7.09 -8.58 -2.94
CA ILE A 28 7.74 -7.93 -1.81
C ILE A 28 7.37 -8.62 -0.49
N TRP A 29 8.41 -8.97 0.26
CA TRP A 29 8.29 -9.46 1.61
C TRP A 29 8.58 -8.34 2.60
N CYS A 30 7.81 -8.32 3.68
CA CYS A 30 7.91 -7.32 4.73
C CYS A 30 8.10 -8.04 6.06
N PHE A 31 9.20 -7.72 6.72
CA PHE A 31 9.58 -8.31 8.00
C PHE A 31 9.62 -7.22 9.07
N PRO A 32 8.91 -7.39 10.19
CA PRO A 32 9.10 -6.52 11.34
C PRO A 32 10.47 -6.79 11.96
N VAL A 33 11.25 -5.73 12.12
CA VAL A 33 12.50 -5.77 12.88
C VAL A 33 12.17 -5.48 14.33
N LEU A 34 12.51 -6.43 15.21
CA LEU A 34 12.18 -6.37 16.63
C LEU A 34 13.40 -5.94 17.45
N VAL A 35 13.18 -5.04 18.40
CA VAL A 35 14.13 -4.74 19.49
C VAL A 35 13.41 -4.99 20.81
N ASN A 36 13.97 -5.85 21.67
CA ASN A 36 13.33 -6.25 22.93
C ASN A 36 11.88 -6.75 22.79
N GLY A 37 11.57 -7.41 21.66
CA GLY A 37 10.23 -7.92 21.36
C GLY A 37 9.24 -6.88 20.82
N GLU A 38 9.66 -5.62 20.64
CA GLU A 38 8.84 -4.57 20.05
C GLU A 38 9.19 -4.32 18.59
N SER A 39 8.17 -4.19 17.74
CA SER A 39 8.34 -3.85 16.32
C SER A 39 8.78 -2.40 16.18
N CYS A 40 10.02 -2.19 15.74
CA CYS A 40 10.62 -0.86 15.64
C CYS A 40 10.64 -0.32 14.22
N THR A 41 10.79 -1.18 13.22
CA THR A 41 10.88 -0.80 11.80
C THR A 41 10.49 -1.98 10.90
N LEU A 42 10.27 -1.72 9.62
CA LEU A 42 10.02 -2.74 8.61
C LEU A 42 11.23 -2.88 7.70
N LEU A 43 11.64 -4.13 7.44
CA LEU A 43 12.58 -4.49 6.38
C LEU A 43 11.77 -5.01 5.19
N MET A 44 11.93 -4.36 4.05
CA MET A 44 11.32 -4.77 2.78
C MET A 44 12.37 -5.42 1.89
N VAL A 45 12.06 -6.60 1.38
CA VAL A 45 12.94 -7.34 0.47
C VAL A 45 12.14 -7.83 -0.74
N ASP A 46 12.83 -7.96 -1.87
CA ASP A 46 12.25 -8.46 -3.11
C ASP A 46 13.24 -9.41 -3.82
N LEU A 47 12.71 -10.28 -4.66
CA LEU A 47 13.50 -11.22 -5.43
C LEU A 47 13.85 -10.59 -6.78
N MET A 48 15.10 -10.16 -6.92
CA MET A 48 15.61 -9.53 -8.14
C MET A 48 16.75 -10.39 -8.71
N ASP A 49 16.60 -10.82 -9.96
CA ASP A 49 17.57 -11.67 -10.66
C ASP A 49 17.86 -13.00 -9.91
N GLY A 50 16.84 -13.57 -9.27
CA GLY A 50 16.96 -14.79 -8.48
C GLY A 50 17.63 -14.60 -7.11
N VAL A 51 17.93 -13.35 -6.71
CA VAL A 51 18.56 -13.03 -5.42
C VAL A 51 17.64 -12.12 -4.60
N TRP A 52 17.45 -12.46 -3.32
CA TRP A 52 16.75 -11.61 -2.38
C TRP A 52 17.58 -10.35 -2.10
N LYS A 53 17.05 -9.20 -2.47
CA LYS A 53 17.68 -7.89 -2.23
C LYS A 53 16.82 -7.07 -1.29
N ALA A 54 17.46 -6.33 -0.38
CA ALA A 54 16.77 -5.37 0.45
C ALA A 54 16.35 -4.17 -0.41
N LEU A 55 15.06 -3.89 -0.46
CA LEU A 55 14.51 -2.69 -1.09
C LEU A 55 14.65 -1.47 -0.17
N GLY A 56 14.59 -1.70 1.14
CA GLY A 56 14.76 -0.65 2.13
C GLY A 56 14.41 -1.07 3.55
N ILE A 57 14.82 -0.24 4.50
CA ILE A 57 14.46 -0.34 5.91
C ILE A 57 13.86 0.99 6.36
N GLY A 58 12.71 0.95 7.05
CA GLY A 58 12.06 2.16 7.56
C GLY A 58 10.62 1.92 7.97
N SER A 59 9.79 2.98 7.89
CA SER A 59 8.36 2.90 8.23
C SER A 59 8.11 2.52 9.69
N SER A 60 8.88 3.08 10.64
CA SER A 60 8.81 2.75 12.08
C SER A 60 7.43 2.99 12.70
N GLY A 61 6.76 4.09 12.33
CA GLY A 61 5.39 4.37 12.78
C GLY A 61 4.38 3.35 12.26
N ILE A 62 4.48 2.98 10.98
CA ILE A 62 3.67 1.91 10.37
C ILE A 62 3.97 0.56 11.04
N ALA A 63 5.23 0.25 11.36
CA ALA A 63 5.64 -1.00 12.02
C ALA A 63 4.92 -1.17 13.37
N LYS A 64 4.83 -0.09 14.15
CA LYS A 64 4.12 -0.06 15.43
C LYS A 64 2.62 -0.20 15.25
N GLN A 65 2.02 0.49 14.28
CA GLN A 65 0.58 0.42 14.02
C GLN A 65 0.17 -0.95 13.51
N TRP A 66 0.92 -1.54 12.58
CA TRP A 66 0.65 -2.89 12.09
C TRP A 66 0.77 -3.91 13.22
N ALA A 67 1.78 -3.81 14.08
CA ALA A 67 1.89 -4.64 15.28
C ALA A 67 0.69 -4.46 16.22
N ALA A 68 0.21 -3.23 16.43
CA ALA A 68 -0.96 -2.96 17.26
C ALA A 68 -2.25 -3.57 16.68
N VAL A 69 -2.45 -3.48 15.36
CA VAL A 69 -3.59 -4.12 14.68
C VAL A 69 -3.52 -5.64 14.79
N ASN A 70 -2.34 -6.24 14.65
CA ASN A 70 -2.15 -7.69 14.79
C ASN A 70 -2.32 -8.20 16.23
N ARG A 71 -2.20 -7.34 17.26
CA ARG A 71 -2.50 -7.71 18.66
C ARG A 71 -4.00 -7.89 18.88
N VAL A 72 -4.84 -7.25 18.07
CA VAL A 72 -6.29 -7.46 18.10
C VAL A 72 -6.59 -8.82 17.48
N ARG A 73 -7.32 -9.68 18.19
CA ARG A 73 -7.62 -11.05 17.76
C ARG A 73 -8.74 -11.13 16.72
N TYR A 74 -8.59 -10.43 15.60
CA TYR A 74 -9.55 -10.45 14.49
C TYR A 74 -9.80 -11.87 13.94
N SER A 75 -8.81 -12.75 14.03
CA SER A 75 -8.96 -14.16 13.66
C SER A 75 -9.97 -14.91 14.53
N ALA A 76 -10.14 -14.54 15.81
CA ALA A 76 -11.17 -15.12 16.67
C ALA A 76 -12.58 -14.68 16.26
N GLU A 77 -12.69 -13.56 15.55
CA GLU A 77 -13.93 -13.05 14.92
C GLU A 77 -14.10 -13.58 13.48
N GLY A 78 -13.25 -14.51 13.02
CA GLY A 78 -13.31 -15.08 11.68
C GLY A 78 -12.69 -14.22 10.56
N TYR A 79 -12.11 -13.07 10.91
CA TYR A 79 -11.47 -12.19 9.93
C TYR A 79 -10.04 -12.65 9.62
N THR A 80 -9.66 -12.45 8.37
CA THR A 80 -8.26 -12.53 7.91
C THR A 80 -7.71 -11.13 7.71
N THR A 81 -6.46 -10.93 8.12
CA THR A 81 -5.77 -9.64 8.05
C THR A 81 -4.74 -9.64 6.93
N ARG A 82 -4.75 -8.65 6.04
CA ARG A 82 -3.72 -8.44 5.03
C ARG A 82 -3.15 -7.04 5.13
N PHE A 83 -1.82 -6.91 5.09
CA PHE A 83 -1.16 -5.61 4.92
C PHE A 83 -1.17 -5.25 3.43
N VAL A 84 -1.82 -4.14 3.09
CA VAL A 84 -1.97 -3.65 1.72
C VAL A 84 -1.32 -2.27 1.60
N ARG A 85 -0.40 -2.13 0.64
CA ARG A 85 0.19 -0.86 0.25
C ARG A 85 -0.33 -0.47 -1.12
N ILE A 86 -0.91 0.72 -1.24
CA ILE A 86 -1.29 1.31 -2.53
C ILE A 86 -0.18 2.27 -2.92
N PHE A 87 0.77 1.77 -3.71
CA PHE A 87 2.02 2.49 -4.02
C PHE A 87 1.78 3.86 -4.65
N GLN A 88 0.82 3.96 -5.57
CA GLN A 88 0.50 5.17 -6.30
C GLN A 88 -0.24 6.21 -5.45
N ALA A 89 -0.76 5.83 -4.28
CA ALA A 89 -1.34 6.75 -3.31
C ALA A 89 -0.42 6.99 -2.11
N THR A 90 0.73 6.31 -2.07
CA THR A 90 1.63 6.28 -0.90
C THR A 90 0.89 5.92 0.39
N ALA A 91 -0.13 5.04 0.30
CA ALA A 91 -1.09 4.80 1.37
C ALA A 91 -1.08 3.33 1.84
N ASP A 92 -0.96 3.10 3.15
CA ASP A 92 -0.93 1.78 3.77
C ASP A 92 -2.19 1.46 4.57
N PHE A 93 -2.69 0.23 4.42
CA PHE A 93 -3.89 -0.26 5.07
C PHE A 93 -3.68 -1.65 5.67
N VAL A 94 -4.45 -1.97 6.70
CA VAL A 94 -4.79 -3.36 7.02
C VAL A 94 -6.19 -3.65 6.51
N ILE A 95 -6.31 -4.67 5.68
CA ILE A 95 -7.60 -5.16 5.20
C ILE A 95 -8.06 -6.31 6.09
N LEU A 96 -9.29 -6.20 6.57
CA LEU A 96 -10.02 -7.27 7.26
C LEU A 96 -11.01 -7.90 6.27
N SER A 97 -10.74 -9.13 5.85
CA SER A 97 -11.63 -9.91 4.98
C SER A 97 -12.33 -11.00 5.80
N HIS A 98 -13.63 -11.21 5.57
CA HIS A 98 -14.44 -12.25 6.21
C HIS A 98 -15.19 -13.05 5.15
N ARG A 99 -15.48 -14.34 5.41
CA ARG A 99 -16.20 -15.18 4.44
C ARG A 99 -17.65 -14.76 4.19
N THR A 100 -18.31 -14.21 5.20
CA THR A 100 -19.76 -13.89 5.18
C THR A 100 -20.08 -12.45 5.57
N ALA A 101 -19.07 -11.63 5.89
CA ALA A 101 -19.27 -10.26 6.34
C ALA A 101 -18.50 -9.30 5.42
N ALA A 102 -19.00 -8.06 5.31
CA ALA A 102 -18.37 -7.05 4.48
C ALA A 102 -16.95 -6.73 4.97
N SER A 103 -16.02 -6.70 4.02
CA SER A 103 -14.62 -6.38 4.29
C SER A 103 -14.44 -4.94 4.75
N LYS A 104 -13.41 -4.72 5.55
CA LYS A 104 -13.10 -3.42 6.15
C LYS A 104 -11.67 -3.02 5.87
N MET A 105 -11.44 -1.72 5.76
CA MET A 105 -10.13 -1.11 5.61
C MET A 105 -9.78 -0.35 6.89
N ILE A 106 -8.60 -0.63 7.45
CA ILE A 106 -8.03 0.12 8.57
C ILE A 106 -6.87 0.95 8.02
N PRO A 107 -7.00 2.30 7.91
CA PRO A 107 -5.92 3.14 7.43
C PRO A 107 -4.79 3.23 8.46
N LEU A 108 -3.58 2.93 8.01
CA LEU A 108 -2.36 3.17 8.77
C LEU A 108 -1.89 4.61 8.55
N GLU A 109 -0.77 4.98 9.17
CA GLU A 109 -0.28 6.35 9.23
C GLU A 109 -0.23 7.06 7.88
N SER A 110 0.34 6.40 6.88
CA SER A 110 0.49 6.92 5.53
C SER A 110 -0.87 7.12 4.85
N ALA A 111 -1.79 6.15 4.96
CA ALA A 111 -3.15 6.30 4.44
C ALA A 111 -3.93 7.41 5.13
N ARG A 112 -3.78 7.56 6.46
CA ARG A 112 -4.44 8.65 7.20
C ARG A 112 -3.89 10.01 6.81
N ALA A 113 -2.59 10.12 6.56
CA ALA A 113 -2.00 11.35 6.02
C ALA A 113 -2.52 11.67 4.62
N THR A 114 -2.59 10.67 3.72
CA THR A 114 -3.11 10.84 2.35
C THR A 114 -4.59 11.23 2.34
N LEU A 115 -5.39 10.68 3.25
CA LEU A 115 -6.85 10.85 3.29
C LEU A 115 -7.32 11.89 4.31
N GLU A 116 -6.39 12.62 4.94
CA GLU A 116 -6.69 13.60 5.99
C GLU A 116 -7.55 13.04 7.15
N LEU A 117 -7.30 11.79 7.54
CA LEU A 117 -8.02 11.09 8.61
C LEU A 117 -7.30 11.24 9.95
N ASP A 118 -8.06 11.45 11.02
CA ASP A 118 -7.55 11.69 12.38
C ASP A 118 -7.56 10.44 13.28
N ARG A 119 -8.48 9.51 13.05
CA ARG A 119 -8.74 8.37 13.93
C ARG A 119 -7.82 7.18 13.67
N ILE A 120 -7.08 6.76 14.70
CA ILE A 120 -6.23 5.57 14.68
C ILE A 120 -7.09 4.31 14.90
N GLY A 121 -6.94 3.31 14.02
CA GLY A 121 -7.57 2.00 14.18
C GLY A 121 -9.05 1.95 13.82
N GLU A 122 -9.63 3.05 13.35
CA GLU A 122 -11.00 3.05 12.84
C GLU A 122 -11.13 2.16 11.59
N LYS A 123 -12.28 1.49 11.48
CA LYS A 123 -12.59 0.55 10.39
C LYS A 123 -13.54 1.24 9.43
N TYR A 124 -13.16 1.35 8.18
CA TYR A 124 -13.99 1.94 7.14
C TYR A 124 -14.48 0.89 6.15
N ALA A 125 -15.65 1.14 5.57
CA ALA A 125 -16.09 0.39 4.39
C ALA A 125 -15.24 0.81 3.17
N PRO A 126 -14.93 -0.10 2.24
CA PRO A 126 -14.18 0.24 1.02
C PRO A 126 -14.82 1.39 0.23
N SER A 127 -16.16 1.42 0.17
CA SER A 127 -16.95 2.47 -0.50
C SER A 127 -16.85 3.86 0.13
N LYS A 128 -16.24 3.99 1.32
CA LYS A 128 -15.97 5.26 1.98
C LYS A 128 -14.53 5.74 1.84
N ILE A 129 -13.62 4.90 1.35
CA ILE A 129 -12.18 5.20 1.31
C ILE A 129 -11.66 5.18 -0.13
N ILE A 130 -12.02 4.16 -0.91
CA ILE A 130 -11.48 3.98 -2.25
C ILE A 130 -11.81 5.15 -3.18
N PRO A 131 -13.03 5.74 -3.15
CA PRO A 131 -13.32 6.94 -3.95
C PRO A 131 -12.35 8.10 -3.67
N ASP A 132 -12.01 8.34 -2.41
CA ASP A 132 -11.12 9.44 -2.02
C ASP A 132 -9.67 9.21 -2.49
N LEU A 133 -9.27 7.94 -2.66
CA LEU A 133 -7.96 7.59 -3.23
C LEU A 133 -7.89 7.80 -4.74
N GLN A 134 -9.01 7.87 -5.46
CA GLN A 134 -9.02 7.94 -6.93
C GLN A 134 -8.30 9.18 -7.45
N GLN A 135 -8.52 10.33 -6.81
CA GLN A 135 -7.88 11.58 -7.21
C GLN A 135 -6.38 11.52 -6.99
N THR A 136 -5.94 11.10 -5.80
CA THR A 136 -4.51 10.95 -5.47
C THR A 136 -3.81 10.01 -6.44
N VAL A 137 -4.40 8.84 -6.74
CA VAL A 137 -3.83 7.88 -7.69
C VAL A 137 -3.73 8.46 -9.09
N ARG A 138 -4.76 9.19 -9.55
CA ARG A 138 -4.76 9.83 -10.86
C ARG A 138 -3.63 10.86 -10.98
N GLU A 139 -3.53 11.76 -10.01
CA GLU A 139 -2.50 12.81 -10.00
C GLU A 139 -1.09 12.23 -10.00
N ASN A 140 -0.82 11.24 -9.15
CA ASN A 140 0.51 10.64 -9.05
C ASN A 140 0.90 9.83 -10.29
N LEU A 141 -0.06 9.21 -10.98
CA LEU A 141 0.20 8.54 -12.25
C LEU A 141 0.54 9.53 -13.37
N GLU A 142 -0.20 10.63 -13.48
CA GLU A 142 0.08 11.66 -14.49
C GLU A 142 1.42 12.38 -14.24
N ALA A 143 1.75 12.65 -12.97
CA ALA A 143 3.06 13.18 -12.59
C ALA A 143 4.19 12.21 -12.97
N SER A 144 4.02 10.91 -12.71
CA SER A 144 5.01 9.88 -13.05
C SER A 144 5.24 9.77 -14.56
N LYS A 145 4.17 9.83 -15.37
CA LYS A 145 4.27 9.83 -16.84
C LYS A 145 5.02 11.06 -17.34
N SER A 146 4.68 12.24 -16.81
CA SER A 146 5.31 13.50 -17.21
C SER A 146 6.81 13.50 -16.90
N PHE A 147 7.21 12.96 -15.75
CA PHE A 147 8.61 12.80 -15.38
C PHE A 147 9.37 11.87 -16.34
N ILE A 148 8.80 10.71 -16.68
CA ILE A 148 9.42 9.76 -17.61
C ILE A 148 9.60 10.39 -19.00
N LEU A 149 8.58 11.08 -19.52
CA LEU A 149 8.69 11.77 -20.81
C LEU A 149 9.79 12.83 -20.79
N SER A 150 9.90 13.62 -19.71
CA SER A 150 10.96 14.62 -19.57
C SER A 150 12.37 14.02 -19.53
N LEU A 151 12.53 12.83 -18.94
CA LEU A 151 13.81 12.12 -18.92
C LEU A 151 14.18 11.60 -20.31
N SER A 152 13.22 11.01 -21.03
CA SER A 152 13.45 10.55 -22.41
C SER A 152 13.80 11.70 -23.35
N ASP A 153 13.12 12.84 -23.22
CA ASP A 153 13.45 14.05 -23.99
C ASP A 153 14.87 14.56 -23.70
N PHE A 154 15.31 14.48 -22.43
CA PHE A 154 16.66 14.85 -22.03
C PHE A 154 17.72 13.88 -22.57
N GLU A 155 17.50 12.57 -22.51
CA GLU A 155 18.41 11.56 -23.07
C GLU A 155 18.58 11.73 -24.58
N ASN A 156 17.48 11.95 -25.32
CA ASN A 156 17.52 12.24 -26.76
C ASN A 156 18.30 13.52 -27.09
N LEU A 157 18.29 14.52 -26.19
CA LEU A 157 19.07 15.74 -26.39
C LEU A 157 20.58 15.49 -26.26
N LEU A 158 20.99 14.61 -25.34
CA LEU A 158 22.41 14.25 -25.15
C LEU A 158 22.95 13.43 -26.32
N ASP A 159 22.14 12.49 -26.84
CA ASP A 159 22.53 11.67 -27.99
C ASP A 159 22.71 12.53 -29.25
N ASN A 160 21.84 13.52 -29.48
CA ASN A 160 21.93 14.44 -30.63
C ASN A 160 23.06 15.49 -30.53
N GLN A 161 23.74 15.62 -29.40
CA GLN A 161 24.91 16.51 -29.23
C GLN A 161 26.24 15.74 -29.37
N SER A 162 26.18 14.44 -29.62
CA SER A 162 27.32 13.53 -29.71
C SER A 162 27.69 13.14 -31.15
N GLU A 163 27.00 13.69 -32.16
CA GLU A 163 27.28 13.58 -33.60
C GLU A 163 27.99 14.84 -34.14
#